data_AF-A0A1H8TSZ2-F1
#
_entry.id   AF-A0A1H8TSZ2-F1
#
_cell.length_a   1.000
_cell.length_b   1.000
_cell.length_c   1.000
_cell.angle_alpha   90.00
_cell.angle_beta   90.00
_cell.angle_gamma   90.00
#
_symmetry.space_group_name_H-M   'P 1'
#
loop_
_entity.id
_entity.type
_entity.pdbx_description
1 polymer ?
#
loop_
_entity_poly.entity_id
_entity_poly.type
_entity_poly.pdbx_seq_one_letter_code
_entity_poly.pdbx_strand_id
1 'polypeptide(L)'
;MGYACPVCDVPQRDGKHLANHLAFTALLRHEDHETWLDDHVDGWSELNAPELADRVVDHADERDFEEVFEDTTDGHDHPHDHAGGRGGPAIRQGGNLDGETQQVLREAQELTEQMMAGDEDAADDPAETDAADDDEQ
;
A
#
# COMPACT_ATOMS: atom_id res chain seq x y z
N MET A 1 13.08 -14.06 -13.20
CA MET A 1 14.42 -13.45 -13.27
C MET A 1 14.21 -11.96 -13.35
N GLY A 2 14.80 -11.22 -12.41
CA GLY A 2 14.63 -9.77 -12.29
C GLY A 2 15.73 -9.00 -13.01
N TYR A 3 15.65 -7.67 -12.94
CA TYR A 3 16.63 -6.77 -13.52
C TYR A 3 17.01 -5.67 -12.53
N ALA A 4 18.29 -5.36 -12.40
CA ALA A 4 18.74 -4.22 -11.61
C ALA A 4 18.51 -2.91 -12.37
N CYS A 5 18.04 -1.88 -11.67
CA CYS A 5 18.00 -0.54 -12.23
C CYS A 5 19.43 -0.06 -12.54
N PRO A 6 19.74 0.37 -13.78
CA PRO A 6 21.09 0.79 -14.17
C PRO A 6 21.56 2.09 -13.50
N VAL A 7 20.67 2.79 -12.78
CA VAL A 7 20.96 4.06 -12.11
C VAL A 7 21.18 3.88 -10.61
N CYS A 8 20.33 3.09 -9.94
CA CYS A 8 20.35 2.95 -8.49
C CYS A 8 20.58 1.51 -7.99
N ASP A 9 20.85 0.56 -8.89
CA ASP A 9 21.11 -0.86 -8.62
C ASP A 9 19.96 -1.62 -7.92
N VAL A 10 18.80 -0.98 -7.71
CA VAL A 10 17.66 -1.63 -7.04
C VAL A 10 17.11 -2.75 -7.93
N PRO A 11 17.06 -4.01 -7.46
CA PRO A 11 16.54 -5.13 -8.23
C PRO A 11 15.02 -5.03 -8.39
N GLN A 12 14.53 -5.29 -9.60
CA GLN A 12 13.13 -5.26 -9.99
C GLN A 12 12.69 -6.65 -10.42
N ARG A 13 11.42 -7.00 -10.14
CA ARG A 13 10.89 -8.36 -10.36
C ARG A 13 10.98 -8.82 -11.81
N ASP A 14 10.69 -7.93 -12.75
CA ASP A 14 10.72 -8.18 -14.19
C ASP A 14 10.96 -6.86 -14.96
N GLY A 15 11.10 -6.96 -16.28
CA GLY A 15 11.35 -5.81 -17.16
C GLY A 15 10.27 -4.73 -17.10
N LYS A 16 8.99 -5.11 -16.87
CA LYS A 16 7.90 -4.15 -16.74
C LYS A 16 8.02 -3.36 -15.43
N HIS A 17 8.40 -4.02 -14.33
CA HIS A 17 8.66 -3.35 -13.06
C HIS A 17 9.87 -2.41 -13.17
N LEU A 18 10.92 -2.82 -13.89
CA LEU A 18 12.05 -1.96 -14.21
C LEU A 18 11.63 -0.72 -15.00
N ALA A 19 10.87 -0.89 -16.08
CA ALA A 19 10.38 0.22 -16.90
C ALA A 19 9.54 1.21 -16.07
N ASN A 20 8.63 0.70 -15.24
CA ASN A 20 7.82 1.55 -14.36
C ASN A 20 8.67 2.28 -13.33
N HIS A 21 9.64 1.59 -12.70
CA HIS A 21 10.54 2.20 -11.74
C HIS A 21 11.31 3.37 -12.36
N LEU A 22 11.90 3.17 -13.54
CA LEU A 22 12.62 4.20 -14.29
C LEU A 22 11.70 5.38 -14.64
N ALA A 23 10.55 5.12 -15.27
CA ALA A 23 9.64 6.17 -15.74
C ALA A 23 9.05 7.00 -14.58
N PHE A 24 8.56 6.37 -13.51
CA PHE A 24 8.00 7.10 -12.37
C PHE A 24 9.05 7.88 -11.59
N THR A 25 10.26 7.31 -11.44
CA THR A 25 11.34 8.00 -10.73
C THR A 25 11.83 9.21 -11.52
N ALA A 26 11.96 9.08 -12.84
CA ALA A 26 12.23 10.21 -13.72
C ALA A 26 11.17 11.32 -13.59
N LEU A 27 9.88 10.96 -13.67
CA LEU A 27 8.77 11.94 -13.63
C LEU A 27 8.57 12.62 -12.27
N LEU A 28 8.83 11.93 -11.16
CA LEU A 28 8.50 12.43 -9.81
C LEU A 28 9.68 13.08 -9.10
N ARG A 29 10.90 12.64 -9.43
CA ARG A 29 12.11 13.07 -8.71
C ARG A 29 13.13 13.76 -9.61
N HIS A 30 12.94 13.75 -10.93
CA HIS A 30 13.80 14.46 -11.91
C HIS A 30 15.29 14.29 -11.61
N GLU A 31 15.66 13.04 -11.31
CA GLU A 31 16.99 12.64 -10.89
C GLU A 31 17.74 11.98 -12.05
N ASP A 32 18.88 11.35 -11.75
CA ASP A 32 19.74 10.66 -12.74
C ASP A 32 18.97 9.68 -13.64
N HIS A 33 17.79 9.21 -13.20
CA HIS A 33 16.88 8.37 -13.97
C HIS A 33 16.30 9.06 -15.22
N GLU A 34 15.97 10.36 -15.16
CA GLU A 34 15.48 11.11 -16.32
C GLU A 34 16.60 11.33 -17.34
N THR A 35 17.77 11.78 -16.88
CA THR A 35 18.95 11.95 -17.75
C THR A 35 19.36 10.64 -18.41
N TRP A 36 19.37 9.55 -17.65
CA TRP A 36 19.68 8.24 -18.19
C TRP A 36 18.68 7.81 -19.27
N LEU A 37 17.38 8.04 -19.05
CA LEU A 37 16.34 7.72 -20.05
C LEU A 37 16.45 8.60 -21.30
N ASP A 38 16.71 9.89 -21.15
CA ASP A 38 16.92 10.81 -22.28
C ASP A 38 18.13 10.41 -23.14
N ASP A 39 19.19 9.87 -22.52
CA ASP A 39 20.41 9.45 -23.21
C ASP A 39 20.28 8.07 -23.90
N HIS A 40 19.45 7.16 -23.36
CA HIS A 40 19.39 5.77 -23.82
C HIS A 40 18.12 5.42 -24.59
N VAL A 41 17.00 6.12 -24.35
CA VAL A 41 15.71 5.77 -24.92
C VAL A 41 14.99 7.01 -25.45
N ASP A 42 15.12 7.24 -26.76
CA ASP A 42 14.41 8.31 -27.45
C ASP A 42 12.89 8.22 -27.26
N GLY A 43 12.28 9.33 -26.84
CA GLY A 43 10.83 9.44 -26.67
C GLY A 43 10.27 8.53 -25.57
N TRP A 44 11.06 8.18 -24.56
CA TRP A 44 10.66 7.27 -23.48
C TRP A 44 9.35 7.67 -22.79
N SER A 45 9.07 8.97 -22.70
CA SER A 45 7.88 9.52 -22.06
C SER A 45 6.57 9.22 -22.80
N GLU A 46 6.66 8.83 -24.08
CA GLU A 46 5.51 8.44 -24.90
C GLU A 46 5.27 6.92 -24.89
N LEU A 47 6.23 6.14 -24.37
CA LEU A 47 6.18 4.69 -24.36
C LEU A 47 5.35 4.18 -23.20
N ASN A 48 4.61 3.09 -23.45
CA ASN A 48 4.00 2.34 -22.36
C ASN A 48 5.04 1.44 -21.67
N ALA A 49 4.68 0.93 -20.49
CA ALA A 49 5.59 0.09 -19.68
C ALA A 49 6.20 -1.11 -20.43
N PRO A 50 5.46 -1.94 -21.20
CA PRO A 50 6.08 -3.04 -21.94
C PRO A 50 6.97 -2.56 -23.08
N GLU A 51 6.59 -1.53 -23.83
CA GLU A 51 7.43 -0.96 -24.89
C GLU A 51 8.73 -0.35 -24.36
N LEU A 52 8.66 0.26 -23.17
CA LEU A 52 9.83 0.77 -22.49
C LEU A 52 10.68 -0.39 -21.94
N ALA A 53 10.05 -1.43 -21.39
CA ALA A 53 10.72 -2.63 -20.89
C ALA A 53 11.60 -3.27 -21.97
N ASP A 54 11.06 -3.48 -23.18
CA ASP A 54 11.79 -4.07 -24.30
C ASP A 54 13.06 -3.30 -24.67
N ARG A 55 13.13 -2.00 -24.37
CA ARG A 55 14.31 -1.17 -24.63
C ARG A 55 15.28 -1.14 -23.45
N VAL A 56 14.77 -1.07 -22.21
CA VAL A 56 15.63 -0.89 -21.02
C VAL A 56 16.26 -2.19 -20.52
N VAL A 57 15.66 -3.36 -20.81
CA VAL A 57 16.20 -4.66 -20.36
C VAL A 57 17.57 -4.97 -20.97
N ASP A 58 17.83 -4.51 -22.20
CA ASP A 58 19.13 -4.67 -22.86
C ASP A 58 20.26 -3.89 -22.16
N HIS A 59 19.91 -2.91 -21.35
CA HIS A 59 20.85 -2.08 -20.58
C HIS A 59 20.92 -2.44 -19.10
N ALA A 60 20.10 -3.39 -18.65
CA ALA A 60 19.96 -3.74 -17.25
C ALA A 60 20.56 -5.12 -16.97
N ASP A 61 21.35 -5.21 -15.90
CA ASP A 61 21.89 -6.50 -15.47
C ASP A 61 20.78 -7.39 -14.92
N GLU A 62 20.71 -8.62 -15.41
CA GLU A 62 19.84 -9.66 -14.84
C GLU A 62 20.25 -9.96 -13.39
N ARG A 63 19.28 -9.91 -12.47
CA ARG A 63 19.48 -10.17 -11.04
C ARG A 63 18.36 -10.98 -10.44
N ASP A 64 18.69 -11.76 -9.41
CA ASP A 64 17.68 -12.41 -8.58
C ASP A 64 16.93 -11.35 -7.78
N PHE A 65 15.61 -11.48 -7.77
CA PHE A 65 14.72 -10.66 -6.98
C PHE A 65 14.27 -11.48 -5.76
N GLU A 66 14.48 -10.94 -4.56
CA GLU A 66 14.11 -11.63 -3.33
C GLU A 66 12.59 -11.52 -3.10
N GLU A 67 11.87 -12.62 -3.31
CA GLU A 67 10.42 -12.70 -3.05
C GLU A 67 10.16 -12.91 -1.53
N VAL A 68 10.35 -11.86 -0.73
CA VAL A 68 10.20 -11.90 0.74
C VAL A 68 8.75 -12.06 1.27
N PHE A 69 7.75 -12.24 0.40
CA PHE A 69 6.32 -12.16 0.78
C PHE A 69 5.45 -13.36 0.40
N GLU A 70 6.02 -14.50 -0.03
CA GLU A 70 5.23 -15.70 -0.28
C GLU A 70 4.49 -16.22 0.98
N ASP A 71 4.94 -15.86 2.18
CA ASP A 71 4.37 -16.29 3.47
C ASP A 71 3.47 -15.23 4.15
N THR A 72 2.70 -14.47 3.37
CA THR A 72 1.69 -13.56 3.94
C THR A 72 0.30 -13.68 3.33
N THR A 73 0.15 -14.51 2.29
CA THR A 73 -1.13 -14.70 1.59
C THR A 73 -1.69 -16.12 1.67
N ASP A 74 -0.90 -17.10 2.13
CA ASP A 74 -1.37 -18.48 2.32
C ASP A 74 -1.83 -18.70 3.78
N GLY A 75 -3.12 -18.48 4.04
CA GLY A 75 -3.71 -18.78 5.35
C GLY A 75 -4.82 -17.84 5.81
N HIS A 76 -5.90 -17.70 5.03
CA HIS A 76 -7.16 -17.11 5.52
C HIS A 76 -8.18 -18.20 5.89
N ASP A 77 -7.80 -19.12 6.77
CA ASP A 77 -8.77 -19.90 7.56
C ASP A 77 -8.47 -19.65 9.04
N HIS A 78 -9.07 -18.59 9.58
CA HIS A 78 -9.06 -18.29 11.01
C HIS A 78 -10.36 -18.85 11.64
N PRO A 79 -10.37 -20.06 12.23
CA PRO A 79 -11.28 -20.33 13.31
C PRO A 79 -10.82 -19.49 14.51
N HIS A 80 -11.61 -18.48 14.88
CA HIS A 80 -11.39 -17.71 16.11
C HIS A 80 -11.63 -18.60 17.35
N ASP A 81 -10.62 -19.37 17.75
CA ASP A 81 -10.51 -19.89 19.12
C ASP A 81 -9.65 -18.91 19.93
N HIS A 82 -10.31 -18.14 20.80
CA HIS A 82 -9.65 -17.19 21.69
C HIS A 82 -8.89 -17.93 22.80
N ALA A 83 -7.67 -18.39 22.50
CA ALA A 83 -6.77 -18.92 23.52
C ALA A 83 -5.30 -18.54 23.24
N GLY A 84 -4.93 -17.35 23.73
CA GLY A 84 -3.61 -17.03 24.29
C GLY A 84 -2.36 -17.26 23.43
N GLY A 85 -1.78 -16.18 22.90
CA GLY A 85 -0.43 -16.23 22.34
C GLY A 85 0.06 -14.95 21.69
N ARG A 86 0.09 -13.83 22.42
CA ARG A 86 0.76 -12.59 21.94
C ARG A 86 2.27 -12.80 21.92
N GLY A 87 2.82 -13.18 20.76
CA GLY A 87 4.25 -13.22 20.46
C GLY A 87 4.69 -12.00 19.65
N GLY A 88 4.34 -10.78 20.09
CA GLY A 88 4.94 -9.55 19.58
C GLY A 88 6.06 -9.08 20.51
N PRO A 89 7.09 -8.36 20.03
CA PRO A 89 8.11 -7.81 20.91
C PRO A 89 7.41 -7.00 21.99
N ALA A 90 7.67 -7.33 23.25
CA ALA A 90 7.16 -6.57 24.37
C ALA A 90 7.65 -5.13 24.23
N ILE A 91 6.83 -4.27 23.63
CA ILE A 91 6.95 -2.83 23.75
C ILE A 91 6.97 -2.62 25.26
N ARG A 92 8.12 -2.27 25.81
CA ARG A 92 8.24 -1.97 27.23
C ARG A 92 7.41 -0.71 27.46
N GLN A 93 6.16 -0.93 27.84
CA GLN A 93 5.28 0.07 28.38
C GLN A 93 5.88 0.52 29.71
N GLY A 94 6.78 1.51 29.66
CA GLY A 94 7.55 1.90 30.84
C GLY A 94 8.81 2.70 30.59
N GLY A 95 9.02 3.26 29.40
CA GLY A 95 9.83 4.48 29.33
C GLY A 95 9.07 5.59 30.07
N ASN A 96 9.73 6.38 30.88
CA ASN A 96 9.15 7.53 31.59
C ASN A 96 8.66 8.57 30.57
N LEU A 97 7.49 8.32 29.96
CA LEU A 97 6.78 9.28 29.13
C LEU A 97 6.44 10.45 30.03
N ASP A 98 6.84 11.64 29.64
CA ASP A 98 6.43 12.87 30.31
C ASP A 98 4.89 12.99 30.34
N GLY A 99 4.38 13.75 31.30
CA GLY A 99 2.94 13.89 31.51
C GLY A 99 2.19 14.46 30.30
N GLU A 100 2.87 15.27 29.48
CA GLU A 100 2.33 15.84 28.25
C GLU A 100 2.16 14.75 27.17
N THR A 101 3.18 13.93 26.94
CA THR A 101 3.12 12.80 25.99
C THR A 101 2.02 11.80 26.38
N GLN A 102 1.85 11.52 27.68
CA GLN A 102 0.77 10.66 28.15
C GLN A 102 -0.62 11.28 27.90
N GLN A 103 -0.73 12.60 27.99
CA GLN A 103 -1.97 13.32 27.73
C GLN A 103 -2.34 13.28 26.24
N VAL A 104 -1.37 13.54 25.35
CA VAL A 104 -1.59 13.49 23.89
C VAL A 104 -2.00 12.07 23.43
N LEU A 105 -1.36 11.02 23.98
CA LEU A 105 -1.73 9.64 23.64
C LEU A 105 -3.14 9.27 24.11
N ARG A 106 -3.60 9.81 25.25
CA ARG A 106 -4.96 9.60 25.73
C ARG A 106 -5.98 10.31 24.84
N GLU A 107 -5.73 11.57 24.50
CA GLU A 107 -6.60 12.35 23.60
C GLU A 107 -6.74 11.67 22.23
N ALA A 108 -5.64 11.17 21.66
CA ALA A 108 -5.67 10.43 20.41
C ALA A 108 -6.51 9.13 20.49
N GLN A 109 -6.47 8.43 21.62
CA GLN A 109 -7.29 7.24 21.86
C GLN A 109 -8.77 7.60 21.94
N GLU A 110 -9.13 8.64 22.71
CA GLU A 110 -10.52 9.10 22.85
C GLU A 110 -11.13 9.54 21.51
N LEU A 111 -10.36 10.21 20.65
CA LEU A 111 -10.80 10.58 19.30
C LEU A 111 -11.07 9.35 18.42
N THR A 112 -10.23 8.32 18.55
CA THR A 112 -10.39 7.06 17.81
C THR A 112 -11.63 6.30 18.27
N GLU A 113 -11.87 6.26 19.58
CA GLU A 113 -13.08 5.65 20.16
C GLU A 113 -14.36 6.37 19.70
N GLN A 114 -14.35 7.71 19.66
CA GLN A 114 -15.48 8.49 19.14
C GLN A 114 -15.76 8.21 17.66
N MET A 115 -14.72 8.07 16.83
CA MET A 115 -14.88 7.72 15.41
C MET A 115 -15.43 6.30 15.23
N MET A 116 -15.06 5.35 16.08
CA MET A 116 -15.57 3.97 16.02
C MET A 116 -17.00 3.84 16.55
N ALA A 117 -17.36 4.57 17.61
CA ALA A 117 -18.70 4.56 18.18
C ALA A 117 -19.73 5.40 17.40
N GLY A 118 -19.29 6.32 16.54
CA GLY A 118 -20.20 7.11 15.69
C GLY A 118 -20.82 6.34 14.52
N ASP A 119 -20.36 5.11 14.24
CA ASP A 119 -20.82 4.29 13.10
C ASP A 119 -22.04 3.41 13.45
N GLU A 120 -22.36 3.25 14.74
CA GLU A 120 -23.42 2.35 15.24
C GLU A 120 -24.82 3.00 15.36
N ASP A 121 -24.96 4.32 15.09
CA ASP A 121 -26.22 5.07 15.18
C ASP A 121 -26.97 5.23 13.83
N ALA A 122 -26.49 4.62 12.74
CA ALA A 122 -27.07 4.77 11.39
C ALA A 122 -28.06 3.65 10.99
N ALA A 123 -28.47 2.78 11.92
CA ALA A 123 -29.30 1.61 11.63
C ALA A 123 -30.56 1.53 12.52
N ASP A 124 -31.36 2.59 12.58
CA ASP A 124 -32.77 2.49 13.01
C ASP A 124 -33.61 3.58 12.33
N ASP A 125 -33.90 3.39 11.04
CA ASP A 125 -35.01 4.07 10.38
C ASP A 125 -36.12 3.02 10.18
N PRO A 126 -37.14 2.95 11.06
CA PRO A 126 -38.28 2.09 10.81
C PRO A 126 -39.04 2.68 9.63
N ALA A 127 -38.89 2.06 8.46
CA ALA A 127 -39.65 2.38 7.27
C ALA A 127 -41.15 2.38 7.61
N GLU A 128 -41.74 3.59 7.70
CA GLU A 128 -43.17 3.81 7.82
C GLU A 128 -43.87 3.19 6.61
N THR A 129 -44.44 2.00 6.80
CA THR A 129 -45.36 1.41 5.83
C THR A 129 -46.71 2.09 6.00
N ASP A 130 -46.89 3.24 5.37
CA ASP A 130 -48.22 3.84 5.21
C ASP A 130 -48.98 3.06 4.13
N ALA A 131 -49.87 2.19 4.60
CA ALA A 131 -50.85 1.50 3.79
C ALA A 131 -51.97 2.48 3.43
N ALA A 132 -51.97 2.97 2.20
CA ALA A 132 -53.13 3.61 1.58
C ALA A 132 -53.79 2.61 0.61
N ASP A 133 -54.80 1.93 1.14
CA ASP A 133 -55.94 1.36 0.42
C ASP A 133 -56.80 2.52 -0.18
N ASP A 134 -57.65 2.20 -1.18
CA ASP A 134 -58.66 3.04 -1.86
C ASP A 134 -58.17 3.82 -3.10
N ASP A 135 -58.82 3.88 -4.27
CA ASP A 135 -59.89 3.18 -5.02
C ASP A 135 -59.87 3.87 -6.43
N GLU A 136 -60.79 3.54 -7.35
CA GLU A 136 -61.06 4.18 -8.65
C GLU A 136 -60.44 3.57 -9.94
N GLN A 137 -61.08 2.49 -10.43
CA GLN A 137 -61.50 2.37 -11.85
C GLN A 137 -62.88 1.71 -11.96
#